data_AF-A0A354THL1-F1
#
_entry.id   AF-A0A354THL1-F1
#
_cell.length_a   1.000
_cell.length_b   1.000
_cell.length_c   1.000
_cell.angle_alpha   90.00
_cell.angle_beta   90.00
_cell.angle_gamma   90.00
#
_symmetry.space_group_name_H-M   'P 1'
#
loop_
_entity.id
_entity.type
_entity.pdbx_description
1 polymer ?
#
loop_
_entity_poly.entity_id
_entity_poly.type
_entity_poly.pdbx_seq_one_letter_code
_entity_poly.pdbx_strand_id
1 'polypeptide(L)'
;MIAEWERTNYTRLMPASTIVQEQAATYGTPPSREVLEMAQQAVRDFHDCFWWWDEKAELKTRDEVRQVVENLRKSGGHRAWWVAQKIHKCL
;
A
#
# COMPACT_ATOMS: atom_id res chain seq x y z
N MET A 1 -3.49 48.45 29.10
CA MET A 1 -4.47 47.54 29.73
C MET A 1 -5.03 46.65 28.63
N ILE A 2 -4.58 45.39 28.64
CA ILE A 2 -4.96 44.33 27.71
C ILE A 2 -6.06 43.52 28.39
N ALA A 3 -7.20 43.35 27.73
CA ALA A 3 -8.22 42.32 27.98
C ALA A 3 -9.31 42.51 26.89
N GLU A 4 -9.99 41.53 26.31
CA GLU A 4 -10.00 40.08 26.41
C GLU A 4 -11.14 39.66 25.47
N TRP A 5 -10.92 39.57 24.16
CA TRP A 5 -11.91 39.00 23.24
C TRP A 5 -11.22 38.23 22.10
N GLU A 6 -11.39 36.91 22.16
CA GLU A 6 -11.30 35.91 21.06
C GLU A 6 -9.90 35.56 20.53
N ARG A 7 -9.06 34.74 21.18
CA ARG A 7 -9.25 33.36 21.68
C ARG A 7 -9.94 32.38 20.73
N THR A 8 -9.67 32.40 19.41
CA THR A 8 -9.99 31.23 18.55
C THR A 8 -9.28 31.14 17.19
N ASN A 9 -8.28 31.97 16.89
CA ASN A 9 -7.49 31.84 15.64
C ASN A 9 -6.15 31.12 15.83
N TYR A 10 -6.14 30.11 16.70
CA TYR A 10 -4.96 29.30 16.99
C TYR A 10 -5.30 27.80 17.09
N THR A 11 -6.16 27.32 16.18
CA THR A 11 -6.20 25.89 15.83
C THR A 11 -5.20 25.70 14.69
N ARG A 12 -3.91 25.79 15.04
CA ARG A 12 -3.05 24.61 15.17
C ARG A 12 -2.90 23.94 13.81
N LEU A 13 -1.95 24.50 13.05
CA LEU A 13 -1.07 23.79 12.14
C LEU A 13 -0.75 22.41 12.74
N MET A 14 -1.56 21.41 12.40
CA MET A 14 -1.19 20.02 12.53
C MET A 14 -0.06 19.82 11.54
N PRO A 15 1.17 19.51 11.97
CA PRO A 15 2.20 19.14 11.02
C PRO A 15 1.67 17.90 10.28
N ALA A 16 1.61 17.95 8.95
CA ALA A 16 1.25 16.83 8.07
C ALA A 16 2.26 15.66 8.15
N SER A 17 3.05 15.58 9.21
CA SER A 17 4.23 14.74 9.38
C SER A 17 3.94 13.45 10.14
N THR A 18 2.78 13.30 10.79
CA THR A 18 2.48 12.10 11.59
C THR A 18 2.00 10.91 10.76
N ILE A 19 1.56 11.10 9.50
CA ILE A 19 1.15 9.99 8.63
C ILE A 19 2.37 9.21 8.05
N VAL A 20 3.60 9.73 8.20
CA VAL A 20 4.80 9.10 7.61
C VAL A 20 5.42 8.04 8.55
N GLN A 21 5.09 8.02 9.84
CA GLN A 21 5.84 7.23 10.83
C GLN A 21 5.41 5.76 10.99
N GLU A 22 4.24 5.34 10.54
CA GLU A 22 3.78 3.95 10.77
C GLU A 22 4.24 2.94 9.71
N GLN A 23 4.90 3.40 8.63
CA GLN A 23 5.29 2.51 7.54
C GLN A 23 6.71 1.95 7.67
N ALA A 24 7.49 2.43 8.64
CA ALA A 24 8.90 2.08 8.77
C ALA A 24 9.19 0.77 9.53
N ALA A 25 8.20 0.21 10.23
CA ALA A 25 8.45 -0.88 11.18
C ALA A 25 8.29 -2.31 10.60
N THR A 26 8.06 -2.46 9.29
CA THR A 26 7.75 -3.78 8.69
C THR A 26 8.74 -4.25 7.62
N TYR A 27 9.91 -3.61 7.51
CA TYR A 27 10.95 -3.94 6.53
C TYR A 27 11.82 -5.16 6.90
N GLY A 28 11.58 -5.81 8.05
CA GLY A 28 12.48 -6.85 8.56
C GLY A 28 12.08 -8.30 8.25
N THR A 29 10.80 -8.57 8.03
CA THR A 29 10.30 -9.94 7.85
C THR A 29 9.88 -10.15 6.40
N PRO A 30 10.49 -11.11 5.68
CA PRO A 30 10.05 -11.45 4.34
C PRO A 30 8.59 -11.91 4.39
N PRO A 31 7.75 -11.52 3.40
CA PRO A 31 6.39 -12.00 3.32
C PRO A 31 6.37 -13.54 3.23
N SER A 32 5.29 -14.16 3.72
CA SER A 32 5.18 -15.60 3.63
C SER A 32 5.20 -16.06 2.17
N ARG A 33 5.69 -17.28 1.94
CA ARG A 33 5.73 -17.86 0.58
C ARG A 33 4.34 -17.87 -0.08
N GLU A 34 3.29 -18.11 0.70
CA GLU A 34 1.91 -18.06 0.22
C GLU A 34 1.53 -16.67 -0.31
N VAL A 35 1.94 -15.59 0.37
CA VAL A 35 1.70 -14.21 -0.08
C VAL A 35 2.44 -13.91 -1.37
N LEU A 36 3.70 -14.35 -1.48
CA LEU A 36 4.50 -14.20 -2.69
C LEU A 36 3.87 -14.95 -3.87
N GLU A 37 3.44 -16.20 -3.67
CA GLU A 37 2.79 -17.02 -4.70
C GLU A 37 1.43 -16.41 -5.14
N MET A 38 0.64 -15.89 -4.20
CA MET A 38 -0.61 -15.19 -4.52
C MET A 38 -0.37 -13.92 -5.33
N ALA A 39 0.64 -13.13 -4.96
CA ALA A 39 1.00 -11.92 -5.70
C ALA A 39 1.53 -12.26 -7.10
N GLN A 40 2.36 -13.30 -7.21
CA GLN A 40 2.86 -13.80 -8.49
C GLN A 40 1.72 -14.28 -9.41
N GLN A 41 0.74 -15.00 -8.84
CA GLN A 41 -0.43 -15.42 -9.60
C GLN A 41 -1.28 -14.24 -10.04
N ALA A 42 -1.44 -13.21 -9.20
CA ALA A 42 -2.18 -12.02 -9.56
C ALA A 42 -1.53 -11.24 -10.71
N VAL A 43 -0.19 -11.17 -10.78
CA VAL A 43 0.52 -10.56 -11.92
C VAL A 43 0.22 -11.32 -13.21
N ARG A 44 0.18 -12.66 -13.17
CA ARG A 44 -0.15 -13.50 -14.34
C ARG A 44 -1.62 -13.36 -14.76
N ASP A 45 -2.55 -13.41 -13.81
CA ASP A 45 -3.99 -13.36 -14.07
C ASP A 45 -4.43 -11.98 -14.59
N PHE A 46 -3.70 -10.93 -14.22
CA PHE A 46 -3.97 -9.54 -14.60
C PHE A 46 -2.81 -8.92 -15.37
N HIS A 47 -2.17 -9.67 -16.27
CA HIS A 47 -0.98 -9.18 -17.00
C HIS A 47 -1.25 -7.83 -17.72
N ASP A 48 -2.47 -7.57 -18.21
CA ASP A 48 -2.83 -6.28 -18.80
C ASP A 48 -2.58 -5.08 -17.86
N CYS A 49 -2.74 -5.27 -16.54
CA CYS A 49 -2.46 -4.26 -15.51
C CYS A 49 -0.98 -4.12 -15.18
N PHE A 50 -0.17 -5.07 -15.64
CA PHE A 50 1.24 -5.23 -15.37
C PHE A 50 2.05 -5.36 -16.66
N TRP A 51 1.61 -4.73 -17.75
CA TRP A 51 2.26 -4.88 -19.07
C TRP A 51 3.73 -4.42 -19.08
N TRP A 52 4.17 -3.64 -18.09
CA TRP A 52 5.56 -3.21 -17.87
C TRP A 52 6.35 -4.10 -16.87
N TRP A 53 5.71 -5.11 -16.27
CA TRP A 53 6.29 -6.01 -15.29
C TRP A 53 6.41 -7.41 -15.90
N ASP A 54 7.54 -8.07 -15.72
CA ASP A 54 7.75 -9.44 -16.20
C ASP A 54 6.91 -10.44 -15.37
N GLU A 55 6.02 -11.18 -16.02
CA GLU A 55 5.17 -12.21 -15.40
C GLU A 55 5.98 -13.32 -14.67
N LYS A 56 7.26 -13.49 -15.03
CA LYS A 56 8.19 -14.47 -14.46
C LYS A 56 9.12 -13.87 -13.41
N ALA A 57 9.07 -12.56 -13.16
CA ALA A 57 9.88 -11.93 -12.13
C ALA A 57 9.47 -12.46 -10.74
N GLU A 58 10.38 -13.14 -10.06
CA GLU A 58 10.15 -13.67 -8.72
C GLU A 58 10.06 -12.52 -7.71
N LEU A 59 8.90 -12.38 -7.08
CA LEU A 59 8.68 -11.41 -6.00
C LEU A 59 9.39 -11.93 -4.73
N LYS A 60 10.23 -11.10 -4.11
CA LYS A 60 11.05 -11.48 -2.94
C LYS A 60 10.80 -10.61 -1.73
N THR A 61 10.31 -9.40 -1.96
CA THR A 61 10.20 -8.36 -0.94
C THR A 61 8.76 -7.97 -0.69
N ARG A 62 8.51 -7.46 0.52
CA ARG A 62 7.21 -6.95 0.93
C ARG A 62 6.79 -5.73 0.09
N ASP A 63 7.76 -4.90 -0.31
CA ASP A 63 7.54 -3.74 -1.16
C ASP A 63 7.06 -4.11 -2.56
N GLU A 64 7.62 -5.16 -3.17
CA GLU A 64 7.14 -5.67 -4.45
C GLU A 64 5.69 -6.16 -4.36
N VAL A 65 5.35 -6.93 -3.32
CA VAL A 65 3.96 -7.37 -3.08
C VAL A 65 3.03 -6.18 -2.90
N ARG A 66 3.48 -5.14 -2.19
CA ARG A 66 2.70 -3.91 -2.00
C ARG A 66 2.45 -3.20 -3.33
N GLN A 67 3.45 -3.13 -4.19
CA GLN A 67 3.33 -2.54 -5.52
C GLN A 67 2.33 -3.30 -6.39
N VAL A 68 2.31 -4.64 -6.30
CA VAL A 68 1.29 -5.48 -6.94
C VAL A 68 -0.12 -5.13 -6.43
N VAL A 69 -0.31 -5.05 -5.11
CA VAL A 69 -1.61 -4.68 -4.50
C VAL A 69 -2.07 -3.30 -4.97
N GLU A 70 -1.17 -2.32 -5.03
CA GLU A 70 -1.49 -0.97 -5.47
C GLU A 70 -1.91 -0.93 -6.95
N ASN A 71 -1.19 -1.64 -7.81
CA ASN A 71 -1.51 -1.69 -9.25
C ASN A 71 -2.82 -2.44 -9.52
N LEU A 72 -3.09 -3.55 -8.82
CA LEU A 72 -4.37 -4.26 -8.89
C LEU A 72 -5.55 -3.34 -8.51
N ARG A 73 -5.38 -2.53 -7.46
CA ARG A 73 -6.40 -1.56 -7.02
C ARG A 73 -6.62 -0.42 -7.99
N LYS A 74 -5.56 0.05 -8.66
CA LYS A 74 -5.62 1.16 -9.62
C LYS A 74 -6.20 0.75 -10.98
N SER A 75 -5.85 -0.44 -11.47
CA SER A 75 -6.03 -0.77 -12.90
C SER A 75 -6.82 -2.05 -13.18
N GLY A 76 -6.97 -2.97 -12.22
CA GLY A 76 -7.53 -4.30 -12.50
C GLY A 76 -9.04 -4.47 -12.28
N GLY A 77 -9.75 -3.37 -12.03
CA GLY A 77 -11.21 -3.39 -11.85
C GLY A 77 -11.68 -4.20 -10.63
N HIS A 78 -12.95 -4.57 -10.62
CA HIS A 78 -13.59 -5.15 -9.43
C HIS A 78 -12.97 -6.50 -9.02
N ARG A 79 -12.61 -7.36 -9.98
CA ARG A 79 -12.02 -8.68 -9.71
C ARG A 79 -10.60 -8.57 -9.15
N ALA A 80 -9.76 -7.69 -9.71
CA ALA A 80 -8.41 -7.48 -9.18
C ALA A 80 -8.43 -6.81 -7.81
N TRP A 81 -9.40 -5.92 -7.55
CA TRP A 81 -9.55 -5.29 -6.24
C TRP A 81 -9.78 -6.32 -5.14
N TRP A 82 -10.61 -7.35 -5.38
CA TRP A 82 -10.82 -8.45 -4.42
C TRP A 82 -9.54 -9.24 -4.16
N VAL A 83 -8.76 -9.53 -5.21
CA VAL A 83 -7.47 -10.24 -5.08
C VAL A 83 -6.48 -9.39 -4.28
N ALA A 84 -6.43 -8.08 -4.55
CA ALA A 84 -5.59 -7.13 -3.82
C ALA A 84 -5.93 -7.08 -2.32
N GLN A 85 -7.24 -7.11 -1.97
CA GLN A 85 -7.67 -7.18 -0.57
C GLN A 85 -7.24 -8.49 0.10
N LYS A 86 -7.33 -9.62 -0.61
CA LYS A 86 -6.90 -10.92 -0.09
C LYS A 86 -5.40 -10.92 0.22
N ILE A 87 -4.58 -10.42 -0.70
CA ILE A 87 -3.12 -10.32 -0.53
C ILE A 87 -2.78 -9.36 0.62
N HIS A 88 -3.43 -8.19 0.68
CA HIS A 88 -3.21 -7.19 1.72
C HIS A 88 -3.58 -7.68 3.13
N LYS A 89 -4.56 -8.56 3.27
CA LYS A 89 -4.92 -9.15 4.58
C LYS A 89 -3.85 -10.11 5.11
N CYS A 90 -3.05 -10.69 4.22
CA CYS A 90 -2.00 -11.63 4.55
C CYS A 90 -0.61 -10.97 4.70
N LEU A 91 -0.53 -9.65 4.46
CA LEU A 91 0.65 -8.81 4.63
C LEU A 91 0.79 -8.32 6.05
#